data_AF-A0A537PAW0-F1
#
_entry.id   AF-A0A537PAW0-F1
#
_cell.length_a   1.000
_cell.length_b   1.000
_cell.length_c   1.000
_cell.angle_alpha   90.00
_cell.angle_beta   90.00
_cell.angle_gamma   90.00
#
_symmetry.space_group_name_H-M   'P 1'
#
loop_
_entity.id
_entity.type
_entity.pdbx_description
1 polymer ?
#
loop_
_entity_poly.entity_id
_entity_poly.type
_entity_poly.pdbx_seq_one_letter_code
_entity_poly.pdbx_strand_id
1 'polypeptide(L)'
;EVGEGIDWAIAEALAIASLCAEGTHVRMSGQDSGRGTFSHRHAILVDQESEERYVPIDHVRAGQAPFEIIDSPLSEAGVVGFEYGYSLADPSTLVLWEAQFGDFANGAQVIIDQFLSAGEAKWLRMSGLVMLLPHGYEGQGPEHSSARLERYLQLCAEDNIQVCNLTNAANYFHALRRQIRRNFRKPLVIFTPKSLLRAKEVTSRLDEMGPGSSFHRVINETETIAANDKVRRVVLCSGKIYFDLVKARAEKSDDRVALVRVEQLYPFPFNTLGKVLQRYRNAEIVWCQEEPQNMGAWSFVDRRIEEVLAGLDVAAKRPRFAGRAEAASPATGLFKRHVEEQTHLVAEALAA
;
A
#
# COMPACT_ATOMS: atom_id res chain seq x y z
N GLU A 1 -21.35 15.58 8.98
CA GLU A 1 -20.73 15.63 7.65
C GLU A 1 -21.53 14.79 6.67
N VAL A 2 -21.39 15.03 5.36
CA VAL A 2 -22.15 14.36 4.29
C VAL A 2 -21.65 12.95 3.94
N GLY A 3 -20.54 12.49 4.54
CA GLY A 3 -20.02 11.11 4.37
C GLY A 3 -19.29 10.85 3.04
N GLU A 4 -18.93 11.91 2.33
CA GLU A 4 -18.21 11.87 1.05
C GLU A 4 -16.83 12.53 1.18
N GLY A 5 -15.89 12.16 0.30
CA GLY A 5 -14.58 12.79 0.25
C GLY A 5 -13.65 12.44 1.42
N ILE A 6 -13.83 11.27 2.03
CA ILE A 6 -12.96 10.79 3.12
C ILE A 6 -11.58 10.50 2.54
N ASP A 7 -10.60 11.33 2.89
CA ASP A 7 -9.22 11.18 2.45
C ASP A 7 -8.45 10.11 3.23
N TRP A 8 -7.17 9.95 2.88
CA TRP A 8 -6.29 8.94 3.47
C TRP A 8 -6.12 9.10 4.98
N ALA A 9 -5.96 10.32 5.47
CA ALA A 9 -5.69 10.61 6.88
C ALA A 9 -6.98 10.46 7.72
N ILE A 10 -8.12 10.89 7.19
CA ILE A 10 -9.41 10.70 7.86
C ILE A 10 -9.74 9.21 7.93
N ALA A 11 -9.51 8.42 6.87
CA ALA A 11 -9.72 6.98 6.90
C ALA A 11 -8.79 6.27 7.90
N GLU A 12 -7.54 6.71 8.03
CA GLU A 12 -6.61 6.23 9.06
C GLU A 12 -7.14 6.53 10.47
N ALA A 13 -7.56 7.77 10.72
CA ALA A 13 -8.13 8.19 12.00
C ALA A 13 -9.40 7.41 12.33
N LEU A 14 -10.29 7.18 11.35
CA LEU A 14 -11.51 6.37 11.53
C LEU A 14 -11.17 4.92 11.87
N ALA A 15 -10.14 4.34 11.24
CA ALA A 15 -9.70 2.97 11.54
C ALA A 15 -9.16 2.87 12.97
N ILE A 16 -8.30 3.80 13.38
CA ILE A 16 -7.71 3.84 14.72
C ILE A 16 -8.81 4.11 15.77
N ALA A 17 -9.59 5.18 15.60
CA ALA A 17 -10.64 5.57 16.54
C ALA A 17 -11.70 4.47 16.72
N SER A 18 -12.09 3.79 15.63
CA SER A 18 -13.05 2.67 15.73
C SER A 18 -12.45 1.46 16.46
N LEU A 19 -11.16 1.16 16.29
CA LEU A 19 -10.47 0.13 17.06
C LEU A 19 -10.41 0.49 18.55
N CYS A 20 -10.01 1.72 18.89
CA CYS A 20 -9.96 2.22 20.27
C CYS A 20 -11.35 2.18 20.93
N ALA A 21 -12.39 2.64 20.23
CA ALA A 21 -13.77 2.56 20.69
C ALA A 21 -14.23 1.10 20.88
N GLU A 22 -13.72 0.15 20.10
CA GLU A 22 -14.00 -1.28 20.27
C GLU A 22 -13.13 -1.94 21.37
N GLY A 23 -12.30 -1.17 22.09
CA GLY A 23 -11.46 -1.66 23.19
C GLY A 23 -10.10 -2.22 22.75
N THR A 24 -9.66 -1.94 21.52
CA THR A 24 -8.33 -2.30 21.01
C THR A 24 -7.36 -1.16 21.25
N HIS A 25 -6.28 -1.40 21.99
CA HIS A 25 -5.19 -0.43 22.10
C HIS A 25 -4.51 -0.30 20.73
N VAL A 26 -4.19 0.93 20.35
CA VAL A 26 -3.41 1.22 19.15
C VAL A 26 -2.14 1.96 19.57
N ARG A 27 -1.00 1.48 19.08
CA ARG A 27 0.31 2.10 19.30
C ARG A 27 0.93 2.40 17.94
N MET A 28 1.32 3.64 17.72
CA MET A 28 2.01 4.09 16.52
C MET A 28 3.28 4.82 16.90
N SER A 29 4.42 4.38 16.34
CA SER A 29 5.69 5.06 16.52
C SER A 29 6.39 5.31 15.19
N GLY A 30 7.17 6.38 15.13
CA GLY A 30 7.95 6.75 13.97
C GLY A 30 8.43 8.19 14.08
N GLN A 31 9.38 8.57 13.24
CA GLN A 31 9.92 9.93 13.25
C GLN A 31 8.83 10.91 12.77
N ASP A 32 8.48 11.86 13.62
CA ASP A 32 7.44 12.87 13.37
C ASP A 32 6.05 12.30 13.03
N SER A 33 5.75 11.06 13.43
CA SER A 33 4.48 10.40 13.12
C SER A 33 3.26 11.08 13.73
N GLY A 34 3.41 11.84 14.83
CA GLY A 34 2.34 12.58 15.47
C GLY A 34 1.71 13.62 14.55
N ARG A 35 2.52 14.41 13.86
CA ARG A 35 2.07 15.29 12.77
C ARG A 35 1.91 14.54 11.45
N GLY A 36 2.74 13.53 11.25
CA GLY A 36 3.01 12.89 9.96
C GLY A 36 4.08 13.65 9.19
N THR A 37 5.00 12.91 8.55
CA THR A 37 6.09 13.48 7.74
C THR A 37 5.56 14.44 6.67
N PHE A 38 4.45 14.10 6.03
CA PHE A 38 3.81 14.89 4.98
C PHE A 38 2.77 15.89 5.50
N SER A 39 2.74 16.12 6.81
CA SER A 39 1.76 16.98 7.50
C SER A 39 0.32 16.63 7.11
N HIS A 40 0.02 15.34 7.07
CA HIS A 40 -1.29 14.83 6.67
C HIS A 40 -2.10 14.32 7.87
N ARG A 41 -1.44 13.88 8.95
CA ARG A 41 -2.10 13.14 10.03
C ARG A 41 -2.62 14.02 11.16
N HIS A 42 -1.77 14.88 11.72
CA HIS A 42 -2.11 15.75 12.85
C HIS A 42 -2.82 15.02 14.02
N ALA A 43 -2.33 13.84 14.38
CA ALA A 43 -2.88 13.06 15.50
C ALA A 43 -2.61 13.73 16.86
N ILE A 44 -1.51 14.49 16.94
CA ILE A 44 -1.18 15.37 18.06
C ILE A 44 -1.43 16.81 17.61
N LEU A 45 -2.36 17.49 18.28
CA LEU A 45 -2.55 18.94 18.18
C LEU A 45 -1.68 19.61 19.23
N VAL A 46 -1.01 20.71 18.85
CA VAL A 46 -0.16 21.50 19.74
C VAL A 46 -0.74 22.90 19.82
N ASP A 47 -1.15 23.29 21.03
CA ASP A 47 -1.62 24.64 21.29
C ASP A 47 -0.50 25.66 21.04
N GLN A 48 -0.82 26.73 20.29
CA GLN A 48 0.19 27.68 19.82
C GLN A 48 0.64 28.68 20.91
N GLU A 49 -0.11 28.81 22.00
CA GLU A 49 0.23 29.74 23.09
C GLU A 49 0.91 29.03 24.27
N SER A 50 0.40 27.86 24.65
CA SER A 50 0.84 27.09 25.81
C SER A 50 1.75 25.90 25.49
N GLU A 51 1.85 25.50 24.21
CA GLU A 51 2.54 24.30 23.75
C GLU A 51 1.95 22.97 24.27
N GLU A 52 0.77 23.03 24.91
CA GLU A 52 0.07 21.84 25.39
C GLU A 52 -0.31 20.92 24.22
N ARG A 53 -0.14 19.61 24.43
CA ARG A 53 -0.43 18.58 23.44
C ARG A 53 -1.80 17.97 23.72
N TYR A 54 -2.61 17.84 22.67
CA TYR A 54 -3.92 17.20 22.73
C TYR A 54 -4.03 16.13 21.63
N VAL A 55 -4.47 14.92 21.99
CA VAL A 55 -4.67 13.80 21.06
C VAL A 55 -6.16 13.52 20.90
N PRO A 56 -6.84 14.03 19.85
CA PRO A 56 -8.29 13.95 19.75
C PRO A 56 -8.85 12.51 19.80
N ILE A 57 -8.09 11.55 19.27
CA ILE A 57 -8.50 10.15 19.24
C ILE A 57 -8.65 9.57 20.65
N ASP A 58 -7.89 10.02 21.65
CA ASP A 58 -8.01 9.55 23.05
C ASP A 58 -9.30 10.01 23.75
N HIS A 59 -10.08 10.90 23.11
CA HIS A 59 -11.26 11.53 23.69
C HIS A 59 -12.56 11.25 22.89
N VAL A 60 -12.60 10.18 22.09
CA VAL A 60 -13.77 9.84 21.26
C VAL A 60 -14.96 9.38 22.10
N ARG A 61 -14.75 8.57 23.14
CA ARG A 61 -15.79 8.14 24.10
C ARG A 61 -15.23 7.69 25.44
N ALA A 62 -16.06 7.73 26.48
CA ALA A 62 -15.71 7.15 27.78
C ALA A 62 -15.45 5.64 27.68
N GLY A 63 -14.39 5.16 28.35
CA GLY A 63 -14.03 3.74 28.42
C GLY A 63 -13.46 3.14 27.13
N GLN A 64 -13.05 3.95 26.16
CA GLN A 64 -12.26 3.47 25.01
C GLN A 64 -10.87 2.99 25.45
N ALA A 65 -10.25 2.14 24.63
CA ALA A 65 -8.83 1.82 24.78
C ALA A 65 -7.95 3.01 24.35
N PRO A 66 -6.73 3.12 24.90
CA PRO A 66 -5.83 4.23 24.58
C PRO A 66 -5.35 4.17 23.12
N PHE A 67 -4.92 5.32 22.61
CA PHE A 67 -4.13 5.47 21.41
C PHE A 67 -2.77 6.11 21.74
N GLU A 68 -1.71 5.33 21.66
CA GLU A 68 -0.35 5.81 21.93
C GLU A 68 0.34 6.21 20.63
N ILE A 69 0.57 7.51 20.41
CA ILE A 69 1.30 8.05 19.27
C ILE A 69 2.63 8.65 19.72
N ILE A 70 3.73 8.18 19.15
CA ILE A 70 5.09 8.52 19.60
C ILE A 70 5.92 9.01 18.43
N ASP A 71 6.40 10.25 18.54
CA ASP A 71 7.51 10.75 17.73
C ASP A 71 8.80 10.08 18.24
N SER A 72 9.30 9.10 17.49
CA SER A 72 10.46 8.31 17.88
C SER A 72 11.75 9.13 17.80
N PRO A 73 12.83 8.74 18.52
CA PRO A 73 14.15 9.24 18.20
C PRO A 73 14.53 8.85 16.76
N LEU A 74 15.59 9.46 16.24
CA LEU A 74 16.11 9.22 14.89
C LEU A 74 16.88 7.88 14.82
N SER A 75 16.15 6.76 14.96
CA SER A 75 16.68 5.41 14.92
C SER A 75 15.68 4.44 14.31
N GLU A 76 16.02 3.82 13.19
CA GLU A 76 15.14 2.82 12.55
C GLU A 76 15.32 1.46 13.21
N ALA A 77 16.56 0.95 13.28
CA ALA A 77 16.82 -0.40 13.79
C ALA A 77 16.34 -0.61 15.23
N GLY A 78 16.63 0.35 16.12
CA GLY A 78 16.25 0.27 17.52
C GLY A 78 14.73 0.31 17.71
N VAL A 79 14.06 1.22 17.01
CA VAL A 79 12.61 1.41 17.12
C VAL A 79 11.85 0.25 16.49
N VAL A 80 12.21 -0.21 15.27
CA VAL A 80 11.57 -1.38 14.66
C VAL A 80 11.76 -2.63 15.51
N GLY A 81 12.94 -2.82 16.10
CA GLY A 81 13.20 -3.91 17.05
C GLY A 81 12.32 -3.82 18.30
N PHE A 82 12.13 -2.62 18.85
CA PHE A 82 11.25 -2.37 19.98
C PHE A 82 9.79 -2.68 19.64
N GLU A 83 9.26 -2.13 18.54
CA GLU A 83 7.87 -2.33 18.12
C GLU A 83 7.59 -3.78 17.75
N TYR A 84 8.57 -4.48 17.15
CA TYR A 84 8.46 -5.92 16.97
C TYR A 84 8.30 -6.64 18.31
N GLY A 85 9.15 -6.34 19.30
CA GLY A 85 9.03 -6.89 20.65
C GLY A 85 7.68 -6.61 21.31
N TYR A 86 7.17 -5.39 21.19
CA TYR A 86 5.85 -4.99 21.69
C TYR A 86 4.75 -5.84 21.04
N SER A 87 4.78 -5.98 19.71
CA SER A 87 3.78 -6.74 18.96
C SER A 87 3.73 -8.24 19.31
N LEU A 88 4.84 -8.79 19.84
CA LEU A 88 4.90 -10.16 20.36
C LEU A 88 4.32 -10.27 21.77
N ALA A 89 4.57 -9.27 22.61
CA ALA A 89 4.16 -9.26 24.01
C ALA A 89 2.66 -9.02 24.16
N ASP A 90 2.10 -8.11 23.35
CA ASP A 90 0.67 -7.83 23.32
C ASP A 90 0.09 -7.97 21.89
N PRO A 91 -0.37 -9.17 21.52
CA PRO A 91 -0.98 -9.41 20.21
C PRO A 91 -2.39 -8.79 20.08
N SER A 92 -2.96 -8.24 21.16
CA SER A 92 -4.28 -7.58 21.11
C SER A 92 -4.17 -6.12 20.68
N THR A 93 -2.99 -5.51 20.79
CA THR A 93 -2.69 -4.15 20.36
C THR A 93 -2.40 -4.08 18.86
N LEU A 94 -2.91 -3.04 18.18
CA LEU A 94 -2.43 -2.68 16.84
C LEU A 94 -1.14 -1.88 16.96
N VAL A 95 -0.03 -2.52 16.62
CA VAL A 95 1.29 -1.88 16.65
C VAL A 95 1.69 -1.46 15.24
N LEU A 96 1.93 -0.16 15.05
CA LEU A 96 2.40 0.42 13.81
C LEU A 96 3.78 1.06 14.00
N TRP A 97 4.65 0.84 13.02
CA TRP A 97 5.86 1.60 12.83
C TRP A 97 5.81 2.33 11.48
N GLU A 98 6.08 3.63 11.48
CA GLU A 98 6.14 4.45 10.26
C GLU A 98 7.56 4.96 10.02
N ALA A 99 8.07 4.67 8.83
CA ALA A 99 9.30 5.28 8.34
C ALA A 99 9.02 6.70 7.86
N GLN A 100 9.96 7.63 8.05
CA GLN A 100 9.83 8.98 7.51
C GLN A 100 9.73 8.97 5.98
N PHE A 101 10.60 8.18 5.34
CA PHE A 101 10.47 7.70 3.97
C PHE A 101 10.75 6.20 3.96
N GLY A 102 10.07 5.44 3.11
CA GLY A 102 10.22 3.98 3.09
C GLY A 102 11.64 3.53 2.75
N ASP A 103 12.39 4.35 2.01
CA ASP A 103 13.81 4.15 1.67
C ASP A 103 14.68 3.89 2.91
N PHE A 104 14.38 4.54 4.05
CA PHE A 104 15.16 4.48 5.28
C PHE A 104 14.91 3.23 6.14
N ALA A 105 13.88 2.44 5.82
CA ALA A 105 13.63 1.17 6.50
C ALA A 105 14.79 0.16 6.34
N ASN A 106 15.68 0.39 5.37
CA ASN A 106 16.92 -0.37 5.21
C ASN A 106 17.84 -0.32 6.46
N GLY A 107 17.76 0.72 7.28
CA GLY A 107 18.50 0.79 8.55
C GLY A 107 18.11 -0.33 9.52
N ALA A 108 16.86 -0.84 9.41
CA ALA A 108 16.33 -1.92 10.23
C ALA A 108 16.39 -3.30 9.55
N GLN A 109 17.21 -3.49 8.51
CA GLN A 109 17.20 -4.71 7.70
C GLN A 109 17.37 -6.01 8.51
N VAL A 110 18.25 -6.01 9.53
CA VAL A 110 18.45 -7.17 10.40
C VAL A 110 17.16 -7.58 11.10
N ILE A 111 16.35 -6.60 11.54
CA ILE A 111 15.07 -6.88 12.19
C ILE A 111 14.06 -7.43 11.17
N ILE A 112 14.02 -6.86 9.96
CA ILE A 112 13.13 -7.31 8.88
C ILE A 112 13.45 -8.76 8.47
N ASP A 113 14.73 -9.07 8.24
CA ASP A 113 15.16 -10.39 7.76
C ASP A 113 15.06 -11.44 8.86
N GLN A 114 15.57 -11.13 10.05
CA GLN A 114 15.76 -12.13 11.10
C GLN A 114 14.58 -12.24 12.05
N PHE A 115 13.63 -11.30 12.05
CA PHE A 115 12.52 -11.32 12.99
C PHE A 115 11.18 -11.18 12.27
N LEU A 116 10.96 -10.07 11.57
CA LEU A 116 9.68 -9.80 10.91
C LEU A 116 9.29 -10.91 9.92
N SER A 117 10.19 -11.27 8.99
CA SER A 117 9.87 -12.21 7.91
C SER A 117 9.99 -13.68 8.29
N ALA A 118 10.73 -14.02 9.35
CA ALA A 118 11.08 -15.40 9.66
C ALA A 118 10.78 -15.82 11.11
N GLY A 119 10.32 -14.92 11.97
CA GLY A 119 10.15 -15.17 13.41
C GLY A 119 9.14 -16.27 13.72
N GLU A 120 8.06 -16.35 12.95
CA GLU A 120 7.05 -17.41 13.10
C GLU A 120 7.61 -18.76 12.67
N ALA A 121 8.24 -18.85 11.51
CA ALA A 121 8.81 -20.10 11.00
C ALA A 121 9.92 -20.65 11.91
N LYS A 122 10.74 -19.76 12.49
CA LYS A 122 11.88 -20.15 13.34
C LYS A 122 11.47 -20.46 14.79
N TRP A 123 10.51 -19.71 15.34
CA TRP A 123 10.26 -19.71 16.78
C TRP A 123 8.79 -19.76 17.17
N LEU A 124 7.88 -19.95 16.19
CA LEU A 124 6.43 -19.91 16.39
C LEU A 124 5.96 -18.59 17.03
N ARG A 125 6.70 -17.51 16.78
CA ARG A 125 6.39 -16.16 17.25
C ARG A 125 5.63 -15.40 16.17
N MET A 126 4.32 -15.29 16.36
CA MET A 126 3.45 -14.47 15.51
C MET A 126 3.59 -12.99 15.90
N SER A 127 3.67 -12.10 14.91
CA SER A 127 3.70 -10.65 15.10
C SER A 127 2.61 -9.99 14.27
N GLY A 128 1.94 -9.00 14.86
CA GLY A 128 0.95 -8.15 14.18
C GLY A 128 1.51 -6.81 13.70
N LEU A 129 2.84 -6.63 13.70
CA LEU A 129 3.47 -5.35 13.39
C LEU A 129 3.11 -4.88 11.98
N VAL A 130 2.62 -3.63 11.90
CA VAL A 130 2.37 -2.93 10.64
C VAL A 130 3.54 -1.99 10.36
N MET A 131 4.17 -2.15 9.20
CA MET A 131 5.17 -1.22 8.67
C MET A 131 4.53 -0.31 7.63
N LEU A 132 4.52 0.99 7.90
CA LEU A 132 4.08 2.04 6.98
C LEU A 132 5.31 2.65 6.31
N LEU A 133 5.44 2.41 5.00
CA LEU A 133 6.62 2.75 4.22
C LEU A 133 6.27 3.72 3.09
N PRO A 134 6.47 5.05 3.28
CA PRO A 134 6.18 6.01 2.23
C PRO A 134 6.94 5.70 0.94
N HIS A 135 6.20 5.55 -0.15
CA HIS A 135 6.68 5.03 -1.41
C HIS A 135 6.03 5.78 -2.57
N GLY A 136 6.82 6.08 -3.61
CA GLY A 136 6.30 6.69 -4.83
C GLY A 136 7.36 7.43 -5.63
N TYR A 137 7.35 7.23 -6.94
CA TYR A 137 8.28 7.87 -7.87
C TYR A 137 7.74 9.23 -8.30
N GLU A 138 8.24 10.29 -7.66
CA GLU A 138 7.73 11.67 -7.80
C GLU A 138 8.83 12.67 -8.20
N GLY A 139 10.01 12.17 -8.59
CA GLY A 139 11.14 13.00 -9.00
C GLY A 139 11.90 13.66 -7.85
N GLN A 140 11.73 13.18 -6.61
CA GLN A 140 12.43 13.66 -5.41
C GLN A 140 13.83 13.06 -5.21
N GLY A 141 14.30 12.24 -6.15
CA GLY A 141 15.62 11.62 -6.10
C GLY A 141 15.64 10.20 -5.50
N PRO A 142 16.82 9.59 -5.39
CA PRO A 142 16.97 8.16 -5.16
C PRO A 142 16.62 7.65 -3.77
N GLU A 143 16.73 8.50 -2.74
CA GLU A 143 16.48 8.14 -1.33
C GLU A 143 15.12 8.65 -0.81
N HIS A 144 14.24 9.12 -1.69
CA HIS A 144 12.90 9.60 -1.36
C HIS A 144 11.83 9.05 -2.32
N SER A 145 12.09 7.86 -2.89
CA SER A 145 11.25 7.27 -3.93
C SER A 145 10.84 5.84 -3.62
N SER A 146 11.77 5.01 -3.14
CA SER A 146 11.58 3.56 -3.11
C SER A 146 11.86 2.96 -1.74
N ALA A 147 10.80 2.39 -1.17
CA ALA A 147 10.89 1.49 -0.03
C ALA A 147 11.45 0.11 -0.41
N ARG A 148 11.93 -0.10 -1.64
CA ARG A 148 12.48 -1.38 -2.14
C ARG A 148 11.48 -2.53 -2.00
N LEU A 149 10.32 -2.33 -2.61
CA LEU A 149 9.20 -3.26 -2.61
C LEU A 149 9.62 -4.70 -2.99
N GLU A 150 10.54 -4.82 -3.95
CA GLU A 150 11.11 -6.09 -4.40
C GLU A 150 11.76 -6.89 -3.27
N ARG A 151 12.36 -6.22 -2.28
CA ARG A 151 13.06 -6.88 -1.16
C ARG A 151 12.08 -7.55 -0.22
N TYR A 152 10.97 -6.88 0.11
CA TYR A 152 9.92 -7.48 0.93
C TYR A 152 9.25 -8.65 0.20
N LEU A 153 9.03 -8.52 -1.11
CA LEU A 153 8.49 -9.62 -1.92
C LEU A 153 9.45 -10.81 -2.03
N GLN A 154 10.77 -10.59 -2.08
CA GLN A 154 11.76 -11.66 -2.04
C GLN A 154 11.71 -12.46 -0.73
N LEU A 155 11.39 -11.79 0.39
CA LEU A 155 11.24 -12.43 1.70
C LEU A 155 9.92 -13.20 1.85
N CYS A 156 8.97 -13.07 0.91
CA CYS A 156 7.65 -13.67 1.03
C CYS A 156 7.67 -15.19 0.73
N ALA A 157 7.35 -16.00 1.74
CA ALA A 157 7.15 -17.44 1.63
C ALA A 157 6.18 -17.94 2.71
N GLU A 158 5.45 -19.03 2.47
CA GLU A 158 4.62 -19.72 3.49
C GLU A 158 3.68 -18.80 4.30
N ASP A 159 3.05 -17.84 3.63
CA ASP A 159 2.18 -16.82 4.23
C ASP A 159 2.82 -16.06 5.43
N ASN A 160 4.15 -15.90 5.44
CA ASN A 160 4.91 -15.30 6.54
C ASN A 160 4.59 -13.83 6.82
N ILE A 161 4.46 -13.00 5.78
CA ILE A 161 4.12 -11.58 5.88
C ILE A 161 2.95 -11.25 4.94
N GLN A 162 2.48 -10.01 4.98
CA GLN A 162 1.53 -9.47 4.02
C GLN A 162 2.12 -8.21 3.40
N VAL A 163 1.99 -8.07 2.09
CA VAL A 163 2.59 -6.95 1.35
C VAL A 163 1.49 -6.27 0.53
N CYS A 164 1.24 -5.00 0.81
CA CYS A 164 0.18 -4.20 0.22
C CYS A 164 0.71 -2.85 -0.31
N ASN A 165 0.18 -2.41 -1.44
CA ASN A 165 0.43 -1.08 -2.00
C ASN A 165 -0.92 -0.52 -2.44
N LEU A 166 -1.51 0.25 -1.53
CA LEU A 166 -2.94 0.56 -1.52
C LEU A 166 -3.23 1.86 -2.27
N THR A 167 -4.40 1.97 -2.91
CA THR A 167 -4.72 3.12 -3.77
C THR A 167 -5.93 3.94 -3.34
N ASN A 168 -6.68 3.52 -2.31
CA ASN A 168 -7.79 4.33 -1.79
C ASN A 168 -7.91 4.27 -0.27
N ALA A 169 -8.58 5.28 0.27
CA ALA A 169 -8.73 5.48 1.71
C ALA A 169 -9.50 4.33 2.39
N ALA A 170 -10.58 3.82 1.78
CA ALA A 170 -11.36 2.71 2.33
C ALA A 170 -10.55 1.41 2.47
N ASN A 171 -9.72 1.07 1.48
CA ASN A 171 -8.89 -0.13 1.54
C ASN A 171 -7.79 0.00 2.59
N TYR A 172 -7.28 1.22 2.83
CA TYR A 172 -6.37 1.49 3.95
C TYR A 172 -7.06 1.31 5.31
N PHE A 173 -8.26 1.86 5.48
CA PHE A 173 -9.09 1.65 6.69
C PHE A 173 -9.28 0.15 6.98
N HIS A 174 -9.68 -0.62 5.96
CA HIS A 174 -9.87 -2.06 6.09
C HIS A 174 -8.56 -2.81 6.34
N ALA A 175 -7.45 -2.32 5.79
CA ALA A 175 -6.14 -2.93 5.98
C ALA A 175 -5.66 -2.87 7.43
N LEU A 176 -5.91 -1.75 8.11
CA LEU A 176 -5.59 -1.58 9.52
C LEU A 176 -6.51 -2.42 10.41
N ARG A 177 -7.83 -2.31 10.22
CA ARG A 177 -8.80 -3.04 11.07
C ARG A 177 -8.66 -4.56 10.97
N ARG A 178 -8.43 -5.09 9.77
CA ARG A 178 -8.29 -6.55 9.61
C ARG A 178 -7.06 -7.11 10.31
N GLN A 179 -6.05 -6.30 10.65
CA GLN A 179 -4.91 -6.81 11.39
C GLN A 179 -5.25 -7.30 12.79
N ILE A 180 -6.25 -6.68 13.42
CA ILE A 180 -6.71 -7.09 14.75
C ILE A 180 -7.91 -8.00 14.67
N ARG A 181 -8.82 -7.76 13.72
CA ARG A 181 -10.10 -8.49 13.64
C ARG A 181 -9.98 -9.88 13.02
N ARG A 182 -8.83 -10.26 12.49
CA ARG A 182 -8.52 -11.66 12.13
C ARG A 182 -8.10 -12.45 13.36
N ASN A 183 -8.32 -13.76 13.31
CA ASN A 183 -7.97 -14.72 14.37
C ASN A 183 -6.49 -15.14 14.37
N PHE A 184 -5.64 -14.42 13.65
CA PHE A 184 -4.19 -14.65 13.57
C PHE A 184 -3.45 -13.31 13.50
N ARG A 185 -2.13 -13.35 13.70
CA ARG A 185 -1.24 -12.19 13.56
C ARG A 185 -0.13 -12.52 12.55
N LYS A 186 -0.03 -11.66 11.54
CA LYS A 186 1.02 -11.71 10.51
C LYS A 186 1.46 -10.28 10.22
N PRO A 187 2.77 -10.00 10.11
CA PRO A 187 3.24 -8.68 9.77
C PRO A 187 2.60 -8.12 8.50
N LEU A 188 2.43 -6.81 8.45
CA LEU A 188 1.89 -6.11 7.29
C LEU A 188 2.81 -5.00 6.85
N VAL A 189 3.30 -5.11 5.64
CA VAL A 189 4.08 -4.07 4.99
C VAL A 189 3.16 -3.32 4.03
N ILE A 190 2.92 -2.04 4.31
CA ILE A 190 2.12 -1.15 3.47
C ILE A 190 3.07 -0.11 2.85
N PHE A 191 3.12 -0.11 1.53
CA PHE A 191 3.72 0.99 0.78
C PHE A 191 2.72 2.14 0.77
N THR A 192 2.91 3.08 1.69
CA THR A 192 2.00 4.21 1.86
C THR A 192 2.30 5.29 0.81
N PRO A 193 1.28 6.00 0.31
CA PRO A 193 1.51 7.04 -0.67
C PRO A 193 2.15 8.29 -0.05
N LYS A 194 2.70 9.15 -0.91
CA LYS A 194 3.18 10.49 -0.55
C LYS A 194 2.28 11.56 -1.18
N SER A 195 2.38 11.77 -2.49
CA SER A 195 1.53 12.72 -3.24
C SER A 195 0.04 12.43 -3.12
N LEU A 196 -0.34 11.15 -3.05
CA LEU A 196 -1.76 10.80 -2.99
C LEU A 196 -2.43 11.10 -1.66
N LEU A 197 -1.68 11.43 -0.59
CA LEU A 197 -2.27 11.76 0.71
C LEU A 197 -3.27 12.93 0.64
N ARG A 198 -3.17 13.77 -0.40
CA ARG A 198 -4.04 14.94 -0.63
C ARG A 198 -4.81 14.85 -1.95
N ALA A 199 -4.67 13.75 -2.68
CA ALA A 199 -5.32 13.56 -3.97
C ALA A 199 -6.82 13.31 -3.80
N LYS A 200 -7.66 13.94 -4.63
CA LYS A 200 -9.12 13.74 -4.56
C LYS A 200 -9.49 12.34 -5.03
N GLU A 201 -8.67 11.78 -5.91
CA GLU A 201 -8.84 10.50 -6.58
C GLU A 201 -8.70 9.30 -5.62
N VAL A 202 -8.07 9.49 -4.45
CA VAL A 202 -7.96 8.43 -3.43
C VAL A 202 -9.02 8.49 -2.35
N THR A 203 -9.87 9.51 -2.39
CA THR A 203 -10.94 9.66 -1.40
C THR A 203 -11.96 8.53 -1.54
N SER A 204 -12.65 8.23 -0.44
CA SER A 204 -13.68 7.20 -0.39
C SER A 204 -14.93 7.74 0.28
N ARG A 205 -16.02 7.01 0.16
CA ARG A 205 -17.25 7.28 0.90
C ARG A 205 -17.23 6.55 2.24
N LEU A 206 -17.97 7.08 3.20
CA LEU A 206 -18.08 6.48 4.53
C LEU A 206 -18.74 5.09 4.50
N ASP A 207 -19.65 4.83 3.56
CA ASP A 207 -20.32 3.53 3.43
C ASP A 207 -19.37 2.41 2.96
N GLU A 208 -18.29 2.76 2.25
CA GLU A 208 -17.19 1.84 1.90
C GLU A 208 -16.35 1.41 3.11
N MET A 209 -16.57 2.02 4.27
CA MET A 209 -15.94 1.69 5.57
C MET A 209 -16.96 1.14 6.58
N GLY A 210 -18.24 1.08 6.21
CA GLY A 210 -19.35 0.66 7.07
C GLY A 210 -19.57 -0.85 7.14
N PRO A 211 -20.61 -1.31 7.86
CA PRO A 211 -20.99 -2.72 7.94
C PRO A 211 -21.19 -3.35 6.55
N GLY A 212 -20.63 -4.55 6.33
CA GLY A 212 -20.74 -5.27 5.07
C GLY A 212 -19.67 -4.92 4.03
N SER A 213 -18.91 -3.83 4.22
CA SER A 213 -17.73 -3.52 3.42
C SER A 213 -16.50 -4.35 3.86
N SER A 214 -15.47 -4.43 3.02
CA SER A 214 -14.29 -5.24 3.32
C SER A 214 -13.05 -4.82 2.52
N PHE A 215 -11.89 -5.34 2.92
CA PHE A 215 -10.66 -5.16 2.15
C PHE A 215 -10.73 -5.84 0.77
N HIS A 216 -10.33 -5.11 -0.27
CA HIS A 216 -10.23 -5.60 -1.64
C HIS A 216 -8.77 -5.89 -2.00
N ARG A 217 -8.45 -7.18 -2.28
CA ARG A 217 -7.11 -7.59 -2.73
C ARG A 217 -6.79 -7.16 -4.15
N VAL A 218 -7.81 -7.10 -4.99
CA VAL A 218 -7.76 -6.63 -6.38
C VAL A 218 -8.96 -5.71 -6.56
N ILE A 219 -8.72 -4.53 -7.12
CA ILE A 219 -9.79 -3.60 -7.50
C ILE A 219 -9.90 -3.63 -9.02
N ASN A 220 -11.13 -3.79 -9.48
CA ASN A 220 -11.47 -3.89 -10.90
C ASN A 220 -11.36 -2.54 -11.60
N GLU A 221 -11.61 -2.54 -12.92
CA GLU A 221 -11.97 -1.32 -13.63
C GLU A 221 -13.14 -0.63 -12.91
N THR A 222 -13.00 0.68 -12.70
CA THR A 222 -13.99 1.53 -12.04
C THR A 222 -14.63 2.54 -12.98
N GLU A 223 -14.00 2.84 -14.11
CA GLU A 223 -14.56 3.74 -15.11
C GLU A 223 -15.46 3.00 -16.10
N THR A 224 -16.31 3.76 -16.78
CA THR A 224 -17.09 3.22 -17.91
C THR A 224 -16.18 3.09 -19.13
N ILE A 225 -15.99 1.86 -19.59
CA ILE A 225 -15.18 1.52 -20.76
C ILE A 225 -15.99 0.63 -21.73
N ALA A 226 -15.37 0.19 -22.83
CA ALA A 226 -16.00 -0.72 -23.78
C ALA A 226 -16.42 -2.05 -23.11
N ALA A 227 -17.38 -2.73 -23.73
CA ALA A 227 -17.80 -4.05 -23.29
C ALA A 227 -16.61 -5.02 -23.19
N ASN A 228 -16.67 -5.96 -22.24
CA ASN A 228 -15.53 -6.85 -21.92
C ASN A 228 -14.95 -7.61 -23.13
N ASP A 229 -15.77 -7.94 -24.15
CA ASP A 229 -15.33 -8.62 -25.37
C ASP A 229 -14.58 -7.71 -26.36
N LYS A 230 -14.74 -6.39 -26.21
CA LYS A 230 -14.08 -5.33 -27.01
C LYS A 230 -12.79 -4.84 -26.38
N VAL A 231 -12.58 -5.06 -25.08
CA VAL A 231 -11.32 -4.75 -24.41
C VAL A 231 -10.19 -5.52 -25.07
N ARG A 232 -9.16 -4.78 -25.50
CA ARG A 232 -7.97 -5.30 -26.19
C ARG A 232 -6.75 -5.39 -25.27
N ARG A 233 -6.78 -4.67 -24.16
CA ARG A 233 -5.69 -4.70 -23.18
C ARG A 233 -6.21 -4.55 -21.76
N VAL A 234 -5.63 -5.32 -20.85
CA VAL A 234 -5.76 -5.13 -19.41
C VAL A 234 -4.40 -4.74 -18.85
N VAL A 235 -4.31 -3.55 -18.27
CA VAL A 235 -3.13 -3.09 -17.54
C VAL A 235 -3.34 -3.37 -16.06
N LEU A 236 -2.59 -4.35 -15.55
CA LEU A 236 -2.41 -4.62 -14.14
C LEU A 236 -1.40 -3.64 -13.58
N CYS A 237 -1.68 -3.06 -12.42
CA CYS A 237 -0.74 -2.17 -11.73
C CYS A 237 -0.96 -2.22 -10.22
N SER A 238 -0.07 -1.58 -9.45
CA SER A 238 -0.17 -1.46 -8.00
C SER A 238 0.29 -0.07 -7.56
N GLY A 239 -0.40 0.51 -6.59
CA GLY A 239 -0.08 1.85 -6.09
C GLY A 239 -0.41 2.99 -7.06
N LYS A 240 0.30 4.12 -6.88
CA LYS A 240 -0.07 5.41 -7.47
C LYS A 240 -0.08 5.48 -8.99
N ILE A 241 0.67 4.61 -9.67
CA ILE A 241 0.76 4.59 -11.14
C ILE A 241 -0.63 4.43 -11.80
N TYR A 242 -1.57 3.80 -11.09
CA TYR A 242 -2.96 3.68 -11.52
C TYR A 242 -3.57 5.03 -11.94
N PHE A 243 -3.34 6.10 -11.17
CA PHE A 243 -3.95 7.40 -11.44
C PHE A 243 -3.34 8.09 -12.66
N ASP A 244 -2.03 7.90 -12.87
CA ASP A 244 -1.35 8.38 -14.09
C ASP A 244 -1.91 7.65 -15.33
N LEU A 245 -2.18 6.35 -15.23
CA LEU A 245 -2.78 5.54 -16.30
C LEU A 245 -4.23 5.96 -16.58
N VAL A 246 -5.05 6.20 -15.54
CA VAL A 246 -6.44 6.67 -15.70
C VAL A 246 -6.46 7.99 -16.47
N LYS A 247 -5.63 8.95 -16.04
CA LYS A 247 -5.52 10.26 -16.68
C LYS A 247 -5.10 10.14 -18.15
N ALA A 248 -4.03 9.40 -18.42
CA ALA A 248 -3.53 9.25 -19.78
C ALA A 248 -4.48 8.47 -20.70
N ARG A 249 -5.23 7.48 -20.17
CA ARG A 249 -6.28 6.78 -20.93
C ARG A 249 -7.41 7.73 -21.31
N ALA A 250 -7.86 8.57 -20.38
CA ALA A 250 -8.91 9.56 -20.63
C ALA A 250 -8.49 10.57 -21.71
N GLU A 251 -7.25 11.06 -21.65
CA GLU A 251 -6.68 11.96 -22.67
C GLU A 251 -6.64 11.34 -24.08
N LYS A 252 -6.43 10.02 -24.18
CA LYS A 252 -6.46 9.28 -25.45
C LYS A 252 -7.86 8.86 -25.90
N SER A 253 -8.86 8.94 -25.01
CA SER A 253 -10.21 8.43 -25.24
C SER A 253 -10.25 6.98 -25.73
N ASP A 254 -9.34 6.12 -25.24
CA ASP A 254 -9.33 4.69 -25.57
C ASP A 254 -10.08 3.88 -24.51
N ASP A 255 -11.31 3.52 -24.83
CA ASP A 255 -12.21 2.71 -24.00
C ASP A 255 -11.92 1.20 -24.10
N ARG A 256 -10.93 0.76 -24.87
CA ARG A 256 -10.58 -0.67 -25.03
C ARG A 256 -9.47 -1.12 -24.09
N VAL A 257 -9.03 -0.26 -23.18
CA VAL A 257 -8.01 -0.56 -22.16
C VAL A 257 -8.68 -0.60 -20.79
N ALA A 258 -8.66 -1.75 -20.13
CA ALA A 258 -9.08 -1.90 -18.75
C ALA A 258 -7.89 -1.72 -17.79
N LEU A 259 -8.09 -1.02 -16.69
CA LEU A 259 -7.10 -0.81 -15.63
C LEU A 259 -7.53 -1.59 -14.39
N VAL A 260 -6.65 -2.45 -13.87
CA VAL A 260 -6.92 -3.30 -12.71
C VAL A 260 -5.80 -3.12 -11.70
N ARG A 261 -6.19 -2.88 -10.44
CA ARG A 261 -5.25 -2.65 -9.35
C ARG A 261 -5.05 -3.91 -8.53
N VAL A 262 -3.80 -4.27 -8.27
CA VAL A 262 -3.42 -5.31 -7.32
C VAL A 262 -2.97 -4.63 -6.03
N GLU A 263 -3.90 -4.55 -5.08
CA GLU A 263 -3.73 -3.85 -3.80
C GLU A 263 -2.92 -4.69 -2.80
N GLN A 264 -3.08 -6.01 -2.86
CA GLN A 264 -2.31 -6.97 -2.06
C GLN A 264 -1.44 -7.82 -2.98
N LEU A 265 -0.13 -7.64 -2.89
CA LEU A 265 0.86 -8.37 -3.69
C LEU A 265 1.23 -9.71 -3.04
N TYR A 266 1.21 -9.76 -1.70
CA TYR A 266 1.43 -10.99 -0.95
C TYR A 266 0.51 -11.11 0.28
N PRO A 267 -0.08 -12.30 0.55
CA PRO A 267 -0.20 -13.46 -0.33
C PRO A 267 -0.85 -13.09 -1.67
N PHE A 268 -0.33 -13.65 -2.77
CA PHE A 268 -0.72 -13.27 -4.13
C PHE A 268 -2.18 -13.68 -4.41
N PRO A 269 -3.02 -12.80 -4.98
CA PRO A 269 -4.47 -13.01 -5.03
C PRO A 269 -4.91 -13.84 -6.25
N PHE A 270 -4.38 -15.06 -6.41
CA PHE A 270 -4.63 -15.95 -7.56
C PHE A 270 -6.12 -16.03 -7.95
N ASN A 271 -6.97 -16.40 -6.98
CA ASN A 271 -8.41 -16.59 -7.22
C ASN A 271 -9.13 -15.30 -7.58
N THR A 272 -8.85 -14.20 -6.87
CA THR A 272 -9.51 -12.91 -7.12
C THR A 272 -9.08 -12.36 -8.47
N LEU A 273 -7.77 -12.39 -8.77
CA LEU A 273 -7.24 -11.93 -10.05
C LEU A 273 -7.77 -12.77 -11.22
N GLY A 274 -7.85 -14.10 -11.07
CA GLY A 274 -8.38 -14.97 -12.09
C GLY A 274 -9.83 -14.64 -12.47
N LYS A 275 -10.70 -14.40 -11.48
CA LYS A 275 -12.10 -13.97 -11.71
C LYS A 275 -12.18 -12.65 -12.49
N VAL A 276 -11.22 -11.74 -12.26
CA VAL A 276 -11.17 -10.46 -12.96
C VAL A 276 -10.76 -10.64 -14.42
N LEU A 277 -9.68 -11.38 -14.65
CA LEU A 277 -9.06 -11.57 -15.96
C LEU A 277 -9.92 -12.43 -16.89
N GLN A 278 -10.69 -13.39 -16.36
CA GLN A 278 -11.59 -14.24 -17.17
C GLN A 278 -12.64 -13.45 -17.97
N ARG A 279 -12.94 -12.22 -17.55
CA ARG A 279 -13.87 -11.33 -18.28
C ARG A 279 -13.31 -10.87 -19.62
N TYR A 280 -11.99 -10.71 -19.74
CA TYR A 280 -11.33 -10.07 -20.89
C TYR A 280 -10.64 -11.10 -21.79
N ARG A 281 -11.45 -11.96 -22.43
CA ARG A 281 -10.95 -13.16 -23.16
C ARG A 281 -9.95 -12.87 -24.27
N ASN A 282 -10.08 -11.72 -24.94
CA ASN A 282 -9.28 -11.36 -26.11
C ASN A 282 -8.16 -10.35 -25.81
N ALA A 283 -8.00 -9.96 -24.54
CA ALA A 283 -7.11 -8.86 -24.18
C ALA A 283 -5.68 -9.34 -23.95
N GLU A 284 -4.71 -8.52 -24.37
CA GLU A 284 -3.34 -8.61 -23.88
C GLU A 284 -3.27 -8.22 -22.41
N ILE A 285 -2.35 -8.83 -21.65
CA ILE A 285 -2.11 -8.49 -20.25
C ILE A 285 -0.77 -7.76 -20.14
N VAL A 286 -0.79 -6.59 -19.50
CA VAL A 286 0.39 -5.78 -19.22
C VAL A 286 0.49 -5.60 -17.71
N TRP A 287 1.69 -5.74 -17.15
CA TRP A 287 2.03 -5.27 -15.81
C TRP A 287 2.73 -3.92 -15.93
N CYS A 288 2.08 -2.87 -15.44
CA CYS A 288 2.63 -1.53 -15.40
C CYS A 288 3.07 -1.17 -13.98
N GLN A 289 4.30 -0.66 -13.86
CA GLN A 289 4.84 -0.17 -12.59
C GLN A 289 5.74 1.05 -12.84
N GLU A 290 5.88 1.92 -11.85
CA GLU A 290 6.77 3.08 -11.93
C GLU A 290 8.21 2.71 -11.57
N GLU A 291 8.42 1.63 -10.84
CA GLU A 291 9.72 1.13 -10.43
C GLU A 291 10.52 0.57 -11.63
N PRO A 292 11.86 0.66 -11.61
CA PRO A 292 12.75 -0.04 -12.54
C PRO A 292 12.39 -1.52 -12.66
N GLN A 293 12.64 -2.14 -13.82
CA GLN A 293 12.31 -3.54 -14.09
C GLN A 293 12.93 -4.54 -13.09
N ASN A 294 14.11 -4.21 -12.55
CA ASN A 294 14.80 -4.99 -11.50
C ASN A 294 14.31 -4.68 -10.07
N MET A 295 13.33 -3.79 -9.91
CA MET A 295 12.72 -3.36 -8.66
C MET A 295 11.20 -3.51 -8.73
N GLY A 296 10.50 -3.09 -7.67
CA GLY A 296 9.05 -3.18 -7.63
C GLY A 296 8.58 -4.63 -7.64
N ALA A 297 7.41 -4.88 -8.22
CA ALA A 297 6.77 -6.19 -8.11
C ALA A 297 7.03 -7.12 -9.30
N TRP A 298 7.57 -6.62 -10.41
CA TRP A 298 7.66 -7.34 -11.68
C TRP A 298 8.22 -8.76 -11.56
N SER A 299 9.41 -8.91 -10.97
CA SER A 299 10.09 -10.20 -10.80
C SER A 299 9.32 -11.18 -9.92
N PHE A 300 8.41 -10.68 -9.07
CA PHE A 300 7.56 -11.50 -8.22
C PHE A 300 6.24 -11.89 -8.90
N VAL A 301 5.61 -10.96 -9.61
CA VAL A 301 4.26 -11.15 -10.16
C VAL A 301 4.23 -11.81 -11.53
N ASP A 302 5.27 -11.66 -12.37
CA ASP A 302 5.29 -12.19 -13.75
C ASP A 302 4.84 -13.65 -13.83
N ARG A 303 5.54 -14.55 -13.12
CA ARG A 303 5.23 -15.99 -13.12
C ARG A 303 3.90 -16.33 -12.47
N ARG A 304 3.47 -15.56 -11.47
CA ARG A 304 2.21 -15.78 -10.77
C ARG A 304 1.02 -15.37 -11.63
N ILE A 305 1.17 -14.31 -12.42
CA ILE A 305 0.17 -13.91 -13.42
C ILE A 305 0.12 -14.95 -14.54
N GLU A 306 1.27 -15.43 -15.03
CA GLU A 306 1.34 -16.52 -16.01
C GLU A 306 0.59 -17.78 -15.51
N GLU A 307 0.76 -18.16 -14.24
CA GLU A 307 0.02 -19.26 -13.62
C GLU A 307 -1.50 -19.02 -13.59
N VAL A 308 -1.93 -17.80 -13.21
CA VAL A 308 -3.35 -17.42 -13.26
C VAL A 308 -3.88 -17.55 -14.69
N LEU A 309 -3.16 -17.06 -15.69
CA LEU A 309 -3.58 -17.09 -17.09
C LEU A 309 -3.62 -18.50 -17.67
N ALA A 310 -2.71 -19.38 -17.25
CA ALA A 310 -2.70 -20.78 -17.68
C ALA A 310 -3.97 -21.53 -17.27
N GLY A 311 -4.59 -21.15 -16.13
CA GLY A 311 -5.85 -21.70 -15.65
C GLY A 311 -7.11 -21.13 -16.31
N LEU A 312 -6.98 -20.19 -17.26
CA LEU A 312 -8.10 -19.48 -17.87
C LEU A 312 -8.21 -19.70 -19.39
N ASP A 313 -9.45 -19.70 -19.87
CA ASP A 313 -9.78 -19.68 -21.31
C ASP A 313 -9.71 -18.25 -21.88
N VAL A 314 -8.49 -17.70 -21.90
CA VAL A 314 -8.15 -16.36 -22.42
C VAL A 314 -6.97 -16.43 -23.39
N ALA A 315 -6.88 -15.46 -24.31
CA ALA A 315 -5.86 -15.42 -25.35
C ALA A 315 -4.45 -15.16 -24.78
N ALA A 316 -4.31 -14.22 -23.84
CA ALA A 316 -3.03 -13.90 -23.22
C ALA A 316 -2.54 -15.05 -22.34
N LYS A 317 -1.28 -15.45 -22.52
CA LYS A 317 -0.63 -16.51 -21.72
C LYS A 317 0.42 -16.00 -20.76
N ARG A 318 0.91 -14.77 -20.96
CA ARG A 318 1.91 -14.12 -20.11
C ARG A 318 1.68 -12.62 -20.05
N PRO A 319 2.03 -11.96 -18.94
CA PRO A 319 2.05 -10.51 -18.90
C PRO A 319 3.24 -9.95 -19.70
N ARG A 320 3.06 -8.76 -20.29
CA ARG A 320 4.15 -7.92 -20.78
C ARG A 320 4.50 -6.89 -19.71
N PHE A 321 5.79 -6.59 -19.56
CA PHE A 321 6.25 -5.52 -18.68
C PHE A 321 6.08 -4.15 -19.35
N ALA A 322 5.68 -3.13 -18.59
CA ALA A 322 5.78 -1.72 -18.94
C ALA A 322 6.22 -0.93 -17.71
N GLY A 323 7.40 -0.31 -17.75
CA GLY A 323 7.95 0.37 -16.59
C GLY A 323 9.30 1.01 -16.89
N ARG A 324 9.99 1.47 -15.84
CA ARG A 324 11.34 2.03 -16.02
C ARG A 324 12.33 0.91 -16.38
N ALA A 325 13.33 1.25 -17.19
CA ALA A 325 14.45 0.35 -17.47
C ALA A 325 15.21 0.00 -16.18
N GLU A 326 15.93 -1.11 -16.20
CA GLU A 326 16.76 -1.51 -15.05
C GLU A 326 17.74 -0.42 -14.64
N ALA A 327 17.90 -0.25 -13.33
CA ALA A 327 18.81 0.74 -12.77
C ALA A 327 19.42 0.24 -11.46
N ALA A 328 20.65 0.67 -11.16
CA ALA A 328 21.26 0.44 -9.85
C ALA A 328 20.68 1.39 -8.78
N SER A 329 20.49 2.65 -9.16
CA SER A 329 19.84 3.66 -8.33
C SER A 329 18.33 3.48 -8.36
N PRO A 330 17.61 3.62 -7.23
CA PRO A 330 16.16 3.49 -7.22
C PRO A 330 15.46 4.46 -8.16
N ALA A 331 15.90 5.71 -8.21
CA ALA A 331 15.37 6.74 -9.10
C ALA A 331 16.50 7.63 -9.64
N THR A 332 16.19 8.38 -10.70
CA THR A 332 17.06 9.46 -11.20
C THR A 332 17.03 10.67 -10.25
N GLY A 333 18.17 11.33 -10.07
CA GLY A 333 18.25 12.63 -9.38
C GLY A 333 17.86 13.83 -10.24
N LEU A 334 17.59 13.62 -11.54
CA LEU A 334 17.20 14.68 -12.48
C LEU A 334 15.69 14.63 -12.76
N PHE A 335 14.97 15.67 -12.34
CA PHE A 335 13.52 15.78 -12.52
C PHE A 335 13.08 15.67 -13.98
N LYS A 336 13.82 16.31 -14.91
CA LYS A 336 13.52 16.23 -16.35
C LYS A 336 13.49 14.78 -16.85
N ARG A 337 14.53 14.00 -16.50
CA ARG A 337 14.60 12.58 -16.86
C ARG A 337 13.49 11.76 -16.20
N HIS A 338 13.14 12.07 -14.96
CA HIS A 338 12.01 11.42 -14.28
C HIS A 338 10.70 11.59 -15.06
N VAL A 339 10.41 12.81 -15.52
CA VAL A 339 9.21 13.12 -16.32
C VAL A 339 9.23 12.40 -17.67
N GLU A 340 10.38 12.34 -18.35
CA GLU A 340 10.55 11.60 -19.60
C GLU A 340 10.27 10.10 -19.40
N GLU A 341 10.85 9.49 -18.36
CA GLU A 341 10.63 8.09 -18.00
C GLU A 341 9.16 7.81 -17.65
N GLN A 342 8.52 8.69 -16.87
CA GLN A 342 7.11 8.55 -16.47
C GLN A 342 6.19 8.63 -17.70
N THR A 343 6.46 9.56 -18.61
CA THR A 343 5.66 9.71 -19.84
C THR A 343 5.83 8.48 -20.73
N HIS A 344 7.06 7.98 -20.87
CA HIS A 344 7.36 6.80 -21.68
C HIS A 344 6.65 5.55 -21.17
N LEU A 345 6.79 5.22 -19.89
CA LEU A 345 6.20 3.99 -19.34
C LEU A 345 4.67 3.99 -19.38
N VAL A 346 4.04 5.15 -19.17
CA VAL A 346 2.57 5.29 -19.25
C VAL A 346 2.10 5.13 -20.70
N ALA A 347 2.84 5.72 -21.66
CA ALA A 347 2.53 5.57 -23.07
C ALA A 347 2.67 4.12 -23.53
N GLU A 348 3.73 3.43 -23.13
CA GLU A 348 3.99 2.02 -23.43
C GLU A 348 2.89 1.11 -22.88
N ALA A 349 2.51 1.30 -21.61
CA ALA A 349 1.46 0.51 -20.96
C ALA A 349 0.13 0.58 -21.72
N LEU A 350 -0.22 1.76 -22.25
CA LEU A 350 -1.50 2.01 -22.94
C LEU A 350 -1.46 1.78 -24.46
N ALA A 351 -0.30 1.56 -25.08
CA ALA A 351 -0.15 1.43 -26.53
C ALA A 351 -0.66 0.07 -27.05
N ALA A 352 -1.97 -0.06 -27.28
CA ALA A 352 -2.65 -1.28 -27.75
C ALA A 352 -2.16 -1.77 -29.12
#